data_AF-A0A8C5UW23-F1
#
_entry.id   AF-A0A8C5UW23-F1
#
_cell.length_a   1.000
_cell.length_b   1.000
_cell.length_c   1.000
_cell.angle_alpha   90.00
_cell.angle_beta   90.00
_cell.angle_gamma   90.00
#
_symmetry.space_group_name_H-M   'P 1'
#
loop_
_entity.id
_entity.type
_entity.pdbx_description
1 polymer ?
#
loop_
_entity_poly.entity_id
_entity_poly.type
_entity_poly.pdbx_seq_one_letter_code
_entity_poly.pdbx_strand_id
1 'polypeptide(L)'
;MSSESENDKERLVQAAKTFFFHIKDLTFFTNTLTELFNNNMNTQILSMAVKDNSTIKDSFEHMLRIFKDMQSVVKEKYNEMQKESLCSKFASAMCSMVEKSTNVKELQESAKEVFKNVHTPVIVSVLHNGNILGNLESSLSLLMTLPIMNLQLSDFYREDNKEQSEATTSQKTKSPGPSRATVVDILKKLQDALKPKNANNPTESAADLLEQIVKDMGPILEILQKVTNSIETDISMSFKKVNDK
;
A
#
# COMPACT_ATOMS: atom_id res chain seq x y z
N MET A 1 25.10 -14.01 30.18
CA MET A 1 23.78 -13.47 29.79
C MET A 1 22.77 -14.62 29.88
N SER A 2 21.57 -14.41 30.43
CA SER A 2 20.56 -15.49 30.45
C SER A 2 20.01 -15.72 29.04
N SER A 3 19.58 -16.95 28.75
CA SER A 3 18.98 -17.34 27.46
C SER A 3 17.74 -16.53 27.10
N GLU A 4 16.97 -16.10 28.10
CA GLU A 4 15.74 -15.31 27.96
C GLU A 4 16.02 -13.90 27.43
N SER A 5 17.07 -13.23 27.93
CA SER A 5 17.47 -11.90 27.43
C SER A 5 17.97 -11.93 25.98
N GLU A 6 18.52 -13.06 25.52
CA GLU A 6 18.95 -13.20 24.13
C GLU A 6 17.76 -13.48 23.21
N ASN A 7 16.78 -14.26 23.67
CA ASN A 7 15.53 -14.50 22.96
C ASN A 7 14.74 -13.20 22.72
N ASP A 8 14.61 -12.34 23.74
CA ASP A 8 13.89 -11.06 23.59
C ASP A 8 14.55 -10.12 22.57
N LYS A 9 15.88 -10.14 22.45
CA LYS A 9 16.58 -9.36 21.42
C LYS A 9 16.28 -9.89 20.03
N GLU A 10 16.29 -11.21 19.85
CA GLU A 10 15.99 -11.83 18.56
C GLU A 10 14.56 -11.52 18.12
N ARG A 11 13.59 -11.63 19.05
CA ARG A 11 12.20 -11.21 18.84
C ARG A 11 12.10 -9.76 18.39
N LEU A 12 12.76 -8.84 19.11
CA LEU A 12 12.74 -7.42 18.76
C LEU A 12 13.36 -7.15 17.38
N VAL A 13 14.47 -7.79 17.05
CA VAL A 13 15.10 -7.67 15.71
C VAL A 13 14.15 -8.18 14.63
N GLN A 14 13.50 -9.33 14.85
CA GLN A 14 12.59 -9.90 13.88
C GLN A 14 11.33 -9.04 13.70
N ALA A 15 10.75 -8.52 14.79
CA ALA A 15 9.62 -7.61 14.73
C ALA A 15 9.98 -6.31 14.01
N ALA A 16 11.17 -5.74 14.25
CA ALA A 16 11.66 -4.55 13.55
C ALA A 16 11.83 -4.79 12.06
N LYS A 17 12.40 -5.94 11.68
CA LYS A 17 12.54 -6.34 10.29
C LYS A 17 11.19 -6.52 9.62
N THR A 18 10.23 -7.18 10.26
CA THR A 18 8.88 -7.35 9.71
C THR A 18 8.18 -6.01 9.57
N PHE A 19 8.27 -5.13 10.57
CA PHE A 19 7.72 -3.77 10.51
C PHE A 19 8.28 -2.99 9.32
N PHE A 20 9.60 -3.04 9.11
CA PHE A 20 10.26 -2.41 7.96
C PHE A 20 9.65 -2.86 6.62
N PHE A 21 9.46 -4.17 6.43
CA PHE A 21 8.84 -4.70 5.22
C PHE A 21 7.37 -4.31 5.10
N HIS A 22 6.60 -4.31 6.19
CA HIS A 22 5.22 -3.86 6.17
C HIS A 22 5.07 -2.39 5.75
N ILE A 23 5.99 -1.51 6.14
CA ILE A 23 6.00 -0.12 5.64
C ILE A 23 6.27 -0.09 4.13
N LYS A 24 7.25 -0.86 3.64
CA LYS A 24 7.54 -0.97 2.20
C LYS A 24 6.33 -1.51 1.43
N ASP A 25 5.66 -2.52 1.95
CA ASP A 25 4.46 -3.12 1.34
C ASP A 25 3.28 -2.13 1.33
N LEU A 26 3.02 -1.43 2.44
CA LEU A 26 1.97 -0.41 2.52
C LEU A 26 2.21 0.69 1.46
N THR A 27 3.45 1.16 1.33
CA THR A 27 3.82 2.14 0.31
C THR A 27 3.62 1.59 -1.09
N PHE A 28 4.11 0.39 -1.36
CA PHE A 28 3.98 -0.25 -2.67
C PHE A 28 2.51 -0.34 -3.06
N PHE A 29 1.66 -0.96 -2.22
CA PHE A 29 0.26 -1.13 -2.54
C PHE A 29 -0.51 0.20 -2.57
N THR A 30 -0.14 1.20 -1.77
CA THR A 30 -0.74 2.55 -1.85
C THR A 30 -0.42 3.20 -3.19
N ASN A 31 0.83 3.12 -3.65
CA ASN A 31 1.24 3.67 -4.95
C ASN A 31 0.56 2.93 -6.11
N THR A 32 0.50 1.60 -6.06
CA THR A 32 -0.20 0.81 -7.08
C THR A 32 -1.69 1.15 -7.11
N LEU A 33 -2.34 1.24 -5.94
CA LEU A 33 -3.73 1.66 -5.86
C LEU A 33 -3.92 3.08 -6.42
N THR A 34 -2.99 4.00 -6.15
CA THR A 34 -3.02 5.37 -6.67
C THR A 34 -2.93 5.42 -8.19
N GLU A 35 -2.03 4.65 -8.77
CA GLU A 35 -1.90 4.54 -10.22
C GLU A 35 -3.17 3.97 -10.86
N LEU A 36 -3.68 2.85 -10.32
CA LEU A 36 -4.92 2.24 -10.79
C LEU A 36 -6.10 3.21 -10.66
N PHE A 37 -6.20 3.92 -9.53
CA PHE A 37 -7.25 4.89 -9.28
C PHE A 37 -7.19 6.04 -10.30
N ASN A 38 -6.01 6.62 -10.51
CA ASN A 38 -5.82 7.68 -11.50
C ASN A 38 -6.24 7.26 -12.91
N ASN A 39 -5.87 6.05 -13.31
CA ASN A 39 -6.22 5.51 -14.63
C ASN A 39 -7.72 5.29 -14.81
N ASN A 40 -8.44 4.88 -13.75
CA ASN A 40 -9.88 4.58 -13.82
C ASN A 40 -10.77 5.78 -13.55
N MET A 41 -10.30 6.76 -12.80
CA MET A 41 -11.06 7.95 -12.40
C MET A 41 -10.67 9.20 -13.19
N ASN A 42 -9.65 9.10 -14.06
CA ASN A 42 -9.06 10.21 -14.79
C ASN A 42 -8.58 11.34 -13.87
N THR A 43 -7.80 10.98 -12.85
CA THR A 43 -7.23 11.89 -11.84
C THR A 43 -5.71 11.93 -11.90
N GLN A 44 -5.10 12.87 -11.18
CA GLN A 44 -3.65 13.05 -11.08
C GLN A 44 -3.20 13.12 -9.61
N ILE A 45 -3.66 12.18 -8.78
CA ILE A 45 -3.23 12.06 -7.40
C ILE A 45 -1.76 11.65 -7.40
N LEU A 46 -0.91 12.38 -6.68
CA LEU A 46 0.52 12.12 -6.64
C LEU A 46 0.83 10.88 -5.80
N SER A 47 1.61 9.97 -6.37
CA SER A 47 2.16 8.82 -5.64
C SER A 47 3.23 9.27 -4.64
N MET A 48 3.45 8.46 -3.60
CA MET A 48 4.46 8.73 -2.59
C MET A 48 5.83 8.15 -2.97
N ALA A 49 6.90 8.86 -2.63
CA ALA A 49 8.25 8.33 -2.64
C ALA A 49 8.69 8.10 -1.19
N VAL A 50 8.89 6.84 -0.78
CA VAL A 50 9.52 6.55 0.51
C VAL A 50 11.02 6.71 0.35
N LYS A 51 11.59 7.53 1.23
CA LYS A 51 13.04 7.62 1.40
C LYS A 51 13.38 6.95 2.71
N ASP A 52 14.46 6.17 2.77
CA ASP A 52 14.84 5.47 4.01
C ASP A 52 15.12 6.42 5.19
N ASN A 53 15.36 7.71 4.90
CA ASN A 53 15.57 8.77 5.88
C ASN A 53 14.31 9.57 6.24
N SER A 54 13.14 9.32 5.61
CA SER A 54 11.88 9.91 6.06
C SER A 54 11.40 9.23 7.34
N THR A 55 10.70 9.99 8.19
CA THR A 55 10.09 9.40 9.38
C THR A 55 8.93 8.49 8.98
N ILE A 56 8.60 7.53 9.85
CA ILE A 56 7.40 6.71 9.68
C ILE A 56 6.15 7.61 9.61
N LYS A 57 6.13 8.67 10.43
CA LYS A 57 5.07 9.67 10.44
C LYS A 57 4.85 10.29 9.06
N ASP A 58 5.92 10.77 8.42
CA ASP A 58 5.83 11.40 7.08
C ASP A 58 5.21 10.44 6.06
N SER A 59 5.57 9.16 6.15
CA SER A 59 5.05 8.12 5.26
C SER A 59 3.54 7.92 5.46
N PHE A 60 3.08 7.84 6.70
CA PHE A 60 1.66 7.68 7.01
C PHE A 60 0.84 8.93 6.69
N GLU A 61 1.36 10.13 6.96
CA GLU A 61 0.70 11.38 6.58
C GLU A 61 0.48 11.48 5.06
N HIS A 62 1.45 11.00 4.28
CA HIS A 62 1.32 10.95 2.82
C HIS A 62 0.24 9.94 2.40
N MET A 63 0.25 8.71 2.94
CA MET A 63 -0.78 7.70 2.65
C MET A 63 -2.19 8.20 3.00
N LEU A 64 -2.33 8.84 4.17
CA LEU A 64 -3.60 9.43 4.60
C LEU A 64 -4.09 10.52 3.64
N ARG A 65 -3.18 11.37 3.14
CA ARG A 65 -3.54 12.39 2.14
C ARG A 65 -4.06 11.76 0.86
N ILE A 66 -3.34 10.76 0.34
CA ILE A 66 -3.76 10.00 -0.85
C ILE A 66 -5.16 9.42 -0.67
N PHE A 67 -5.42 8.75 0.46
CA PHE A 67 -6.74 8.16 0.71
C PHE A 67 -7.84 9.21 0.86
N LYS A 68 -7.56 10.38 1.43
CA LYS A 68 -8.51 11.50 1.48
C LYS A 68 -8.84 12.06 0.10
N ASP A 69 -7.83 12.23 -0.74
CA ASP A 69 -8.00 12.70 -2.12
C ASP A 69 -8.86 11.71 -2.91
N MET A 70 -8.57 10.40 -2.80
CA MET A 70 -9.39 9.35 -3.41
C MET A 70 -10.83 9.35 -2.88
N GLN A 71 -11.03 9.51 -1.56
CA GLN A 71 -12.38 9.58 -0.97
C GLN A 71 -13.19 10.74 -1.53
N SER A 72 -12.57 11.91 -1.70
CA SER A 72 -13.24 13.08 -2.29
C SER A 72 -13.73 12.78 -3.69
N VAL A 73 -12.87 12.18 -4.52
CA VAL A 73 -13.21 11.80 -5.91
C VAL A 73 -14.29 10.74 -5.95
N VAL A 74 -14.19 9.69 -5.12
CA VAL A 74 -15.21 8.63 -5.04
C VAL A 74 -16.57 9.21 -4.66
N LYS A 75 -16.62 10.13 -3.69
CA LYS A 75 -17.85 10.79 -3.25
C LYS A 75 -18.47 11.63 -4.37
N GLU A 76 -17.66 12.41 -5.09
CA GLU A 76 -18.12 13.20 -6.23
C GLU A 76 -18.70 12.30 -7.32
N LYS A 77 -17.94 11.29 -7.75
CA LYS A 77 -18.36 10.32 -8.78
C LYS A 77 -19.60 9.54 -8.38
N TYR A 78 -19.72 9.16 -7.11
CA TYR A 78 -20.91 8.49 -6.59
C TYR A 78 -22.15 9.39 -6.68
N ASN A 79 -22.01 10.67 -6.30
CA ASN A 79 -23.11 11.64 -6.40
C ASN A 79 -23.53 11.90 -7.87
N GLU A 80 -22.57 11.91 -8.81
CA GLU A 80 -22.86 11.96 -10.25
C GLU A 80 -23.64 10.72 -10.72
N MET A 81 -23.33 9.54 -10.20
CA MET A 81 -24.05 8.29 -10.52
C MET A 81 -25.46 8.25 -9.92
N GLN A 82 -25.71 8.90 -8.78
CA GLN A 82 -27.06 8.96 -8.22
C GLN A 82 -28.03 9.79 -9.07
N LYS A 83 -27.51 10.69 -9.92
CA LYS A 83 -28.34 11.49 -10.85
C LYS A 83 -28.77 10.71 -12.09
N GLU A 84 -28.05 9.64 -12.45
CA GLU A 84 -28.31 8.81 -13.63
C GLU A 84 -28.05 7.34 -13.31
N SER A 85 -29.11 6.51 -13.30
CA SER A 85 -28.97 5.09 -12.96
C SER A 85 -27.94 4.38 -13.84
N LEU A 86 -27.20 3.42 -13.27
CA LEU A 86 -26.22 2.63 -14.01
C LEU A 86 -26.83 1.99 -15.25
N CYS A 87 -28.05 1.43 -15.15
CA CYS A 87 -28.78 0.88 -16.29
C CYS A 87 -29.01 1.89 -17.42
N SER A 88 -29.30 3.15 -17.09
CA SER A 88 -29.44 4.22 -18.09
C SER A 88 -28.12 4.51 -18.79
N LYS A 89 -27.00 4.54 -18.04
CA LYS A 89 -25.67 4.74 -18.62
C LYS A 89 -25.25 3.56 -19.51
N PHE A 90 -25.48 2.33 -19.06
CA PHE A 90 -25.25 1.12 -19.87
C PHE A 90 -26.08 1.13 -21.16
N ALA A 91 -27.38 1.44 -21.07
CA ALA A 91 -28.27 1.49 -22.23
C ALA A 91 -27.83 2.59 -23.21
N SER A 92 -27.55 3.80 -22.74
CA SER A 92 -27.08 4.91 -23.57
C SER A 92 -25.73 4.61 -24.23
N ALA A 93 -24.82 3.98 -23.50
CA ALA A 93 -23.50 3.61 -24.01
C ALA A 93 -23.61 2.54 -25.11
N MET A 94 -24.47 1.53 -24.93
CA MET A 94 -24.74 0.53 -25.97
C MET A 94 -25.42 1.13 -27.20
N CYS A 95 -26.42 2.00 -27.03
CA CYS A 95 -27.07 2.68 -28.15
C CYS A 95 -26.07 3.54 -28.94
N SER A 96 -25.26 4.35 -28.25
CA SER A 96 -24.25 5.19 -28.91
C SER A 96 -23.18 4.38 -29.64
N MET A 97 -22.81 3.20 -29.13
CA MET A 97 -21.88 2.30 -29.80
C MET A 97 -22.46 1.78 -31.12
N VAL A 98 -23.72 1.37 -31.14
CA VAL A 98 -24.39 0.89 -32.36
C VAL A 98 -24.51 2.02 -33.39
N GLU A 99 -24.80 3.25 -32.95
CA GLU A 99 -24.98 4.41 -33.84
C GLU A 99 -23.68 4.95 -34.45
N LYS A 100 -22.56 4.92 -33.70
CA LYS A 100 -21.27 5.47 -34.16
C LYS A 100 -20.41 4.51 -34.98
N SER A 101 -20.75 3.22 -35.01
CA SER A 101 -19.90 2.20 -35.62
C SER A 101 -20.34 1.87 -37.03
N THR A 102 -19.61 2.34 -38.04
CA THR A 102 -19.84 1.93 -39.43
C THR A 102 -18.95 0.76 -39.86
N ASN A 103 -17.88 0.51 -39.10
CA ASN A 103 -16.92 -0.55 -39.33
C ASN A 103 -16.39 -1.14 -38.01
N VAL A 104 -15.68 -2.28 -38.12
CA VAL A 104 -15.19 -3.06 -36.97
C VAL A 104 -14.17 -2.29 -36.12
N LYS A 105 -13.40 -1.36 -36.71
CA LYS A 105 -12.38 -0.60 -35.98
C LYS A 105 -13.01 0.50 -35.12
N GLU A 106 -13.97 1.23 -35.66
CA GLU A 106 -14.80 2.20 -34.92
C GLU A 106 -15.63 1.52 -33.82
N LEU A 107 -16.13 0.32 -34.09
CA LEU A 107 -16.83 -0.49 -33.09
C LEU A 107 -15.90 -0.88 -31.94
N GLN A 108 -14.66 -1.25 -32.25
CA GLN A 108 -13.67 -1.61 -31.23
C GLN A 108 -13.28 -0.41 -30.35
N GLU A 109 -13.12 0.78 -30.94
CA GLU A 109 -12.83 2.01 -30.18
C GLU A 109 -14.02 2.45 -29.33
N SER A 110 -15.22 2.41 -29.90
CA SER A 110 -16.47 2.71 -29.18
C SER A 110 -16.70 1.71 -28.04
N ALA A 111 -16.47 0.42 -28.26
CA ALA A 111 -16.57 -0.60 -27.21
C ALA A 111 -15.59 -0.32 -26.06
N LYS A 112 -14.33 0.05 -26.35
CA LYS A 112 -13.35 0.42 -25.32
C LYS A 112 -13.82 1.62 -24.49
N GLU A 113 -14.41 2.62 -25.11
CA GLU A 113 -14.97 3.79 -24.42
C GLU A 113 -16.14 3.39 -23.51
N VAL A 114 -17.07 2.57 -24.01
CA VAL A 114 -18.20 2.04 -23.24
C VAL A 114 -17.74 1.19 -22.05
N PHE A 115 -16.81 0.25 -22.25
CA PHE A 115 -16.30 -0.58 -21.16
C PHE A 115 -15.57 0.24 -20.09
N LYS A 116 -14.80 1.28 -20.47
CA LYS A 116 -14.24 2.23 -19.50
C LYS A 116 -15.34 2.93 -18.67
N ASN A 117 -16.43 3.35 -19.32
CA ASN A 117 -17.58 3.95 -18.65
C ASN A 117 -18.33 2.99 -17.71
N VAL A 118 -18.10 1.67 -17.83
CA VAL A 118 -18.72 0.63 -17.00
C VAL A 118 -17.88 0.26 -15.78
N HIS A 119 -16.55 0.24 -15.90
CA HIS A 119 -15.66 -0.10 -14.78
C HIS A 119 -15.66 0.97 -13.69
N THR A 120 -15.63 2.25 -14.07
CA THR A 120 -15.61 3.36 -13.12
C THR A 120 -16.77 3.29 -12.12
N PRO A 121 -18.04 3.09 -12.54
CA PRO A 121 -19.13 2.90 -11.58
C PRO A 121 -19.05 1.69 -10.66
N VAL A 122 -18.52 0.57 -11.14
CA VAL A 122 -18.31 -0.62 -10.30
C VAL A 122 -17.28 -0.32 -9.21
N ILE A 123 -16.13 0.24 -9.60
CA ILE A 123 -15.05 0.61 -8.66
C ILE A 123 -15.57 1.63 -7.64
N VAL A 124 -16.27 2.68 -8.08
CA VAL A 124 -16.86 3.69 -7.19
C VAL A 124 -17.84 3.06 -6.21
N SER A 125 -18.70 2.16 -6.68
CA SER A 125 -19.68 1.48 -5.82
C SER A 125 -19.00 0.61 -4.75
N VAL A 126 -17.97 -0.14 -5.11
CA VAL A 126 -17.19 -0.98 -4.18
C VAL A 126 -16.47 -0.11 -3.14
N LEU A 127 -15.75 0.92 -3.59
CA LEU A 127 -14.99 1.80 -2.71
C LEU A 127 -15.89 2.59 -1.76
N HIS A 128 -17.01 3.13 -2.27
CA HIS A 128 -17.96 3.92 -1.50
C HIS A 128 -18.75 3.05 -0.50
N ASN A 129 -19.45 2.02 -0.98
CA ASN A 129 -20.34 1.22 -0.14
C ASN A 129 -19.57 0.35 0.87
N GLY A 130 -18.35 -0.09 0.50
CA GLY A 130 -17.46 -0.79 1.41
C GLY A 130 -16.75 0.12 2.41
N ASN A 131 -16.88 1.44 2.29
CA ASN A 131 -16.14 2.46 3.05
C ASN A 131 -14.63 2.15 3.14
N ILE A 132 -14.06 1.60 2.07
CA ILE A 132 -12.73 0.97 2.10
C ILE A 132 -11.66 1.99 2.46
N LEU A 133 -11.68 3.14 1.78
CA LEU A 133 -10.72 4.21 1.98
C LEU A 133 -10.86 4.86 3.36
N GLY A 134 -12.09 5.02 3.87
CA GLY A 134 -12.33 5.55 5.22
C GLY A 134 -11.87 4.60 6.32
N ASN A 135 -12.02 3.29 6.12
CA ASN A 135 -11.51 2.27 7.05
C ASN A 135 -9.97 2.23 7.05
N LEU A 136 -9.34 2.35 5.87
CA LEU A 136 -7.88 2.47 5.75
C LEU A 136 -7.37 3.75 6.42
N GLU A 137 -8.03 4.89 6.18
CA GLU A 137 -7.71 6.16 6.83
C GLU A 137 -7.76 6.05 8.36
N SER A 138 -8.85 5.48 8.89
CA SER A 138 -9.04 5.31 10.34
C SER A 138 -7.97 4.41 10.96
N SER A 139 -7.63 3.31 10.28
CA SER A 139 -6.63 2.35 10.74
C SER A 139 -5.22 2.97 10.74
N LEU A 140 -4.85 3.68 9.68
CA LEU A 140 -3.58 4.42 9.63
C LEU A 140 -3.50 5.55 10.66
N SER A 141 -4.61 6.25 10.89
CA SER A 141 -4.69 7.30 11.93
C SER A 141 -4.47 6.73 13.32
N LEU A 142 -4.99 5.53 13.60
CA LEU A 142 -4.73 4.84 14.85
C LEU A 142 -3.25 4.48 15.00
N LEU A 143 -2.64 3.93 13.95
CA LEU A 143 -1.20 3.62 13.98
C LEU A 143 -0.35 4.88 14.20
N MET A 144 -0.75 6.04 13.66
CA MET A 144 -0.05 7.31 13.89
C MET A 144 -0.01 7.78 15.36
N THR A 145 -0.76 7.16 16.25
CA THR A 145 -0.69 7.43 17.70
C THR A 145 0.47 6.70 18.39
N LEU A 146 1.12 5.78 17.69
CA LEU A 146 2.18 4.93 18.25
C LEU A 146 3.49 5.73 18.47
N PRO A 147 4.28 5.40 19.50
CA PRO A 147 5.49 6.15 19.86
C PRO A 147 6.61 6.03 18.81
N ILE A 148 6.51 5.08 17.88
CA ILE A 148 7.50 4.84 16.83
C ILE A 148 7.47 5.83 15.67
N MET A 149 6.49 6.74 15.63
CA MET A 149 6.25 7.61 14.48
C MET A 149 7.41 8.54 14.13
N ASN A 150 8.20 8.95 15.12
CA ASN A 150 9.35 9.84 14.91
C ASN A 150 10.63 9.10 14.49
N LEU A 151 10.63 7.77 14.47
CA LEU A 151 11.75 6.99 13.98
C LEU A 151 11.81 7.03 12.45
N GLN A 152 13.01 6.89 11.89
CA GLN A 152 13.20 6.70 10.46
C GLN A 152 13.02 5.23 10.10
N LEU A 153 12.63 4.95 8.87
CA LEU A 153 12.53 3.56 8.39
C LEU A 153 13.88 2.83 8.53
N SER A 154 14.99 3.54 8.28
CA SER A 154 16.36 3.00 8.45
C SER A 154 16.77 2.72 9.90
N ASP A 155 15.97 3.12 10.89
CA ASP A 155 16.20 2.80 12.31
C ASP A 155 15.66 1.41 12.69
N PHE A 156 14.85 0.77 11.84
CA PHE A 156 14.31 -0.57 12.08
C PHE A 156 15.15 -1.66 11.42
N TYR A 157 15.56 -1.40 10.19
CA TYR A 157 16.36 -2.33 9.39
C TYR A 157 17.10 -1.53 8.30
N ARG A 158 18.30 -1.98 7.97
CA ARG A 158 19.07 -1.47 6.82
C ARG A 158 19.44 -2.65 5.95
N GLU A 159 19.07 -2.57 4.68
CA GLU A 159 19.64 -3.46 3.68
C GLU A 159 21.12 -3.02 3.49
N ASP A 160 22.07 -3.86 3.89
CA ASP A 160 23.50 -3.54 3.74
C ASP A 160 23.85 -3.57 2.23
N ASN A 161 23.77 -2.41 1.58
CA ASN A 161 24.30 -2.22 0.23
C ASN A 161 25.82 -1.97 0.31
N LYS A 162 26.59 -3.04 0.54
CA LYS A 162 28.03 -3.05 0.25
C LYS A 162 28.31 -4.03 -0.89
N GLU A 163 28.25 -3.53 -2.12
CA GLU A 163 29.41 -3.43 -3.03
C GLU A 163 28.95 -3.07 -4.45
N GLN A 164 29.00 -1.77 -4.76
CA GLN A 164 29.55 -1.33 -6.04
C GLN A 164 31.08 -1.33 -5.84
N SER A 165 31.69 -2.51 -5.88
CA SER A 165 33.12 -2.67 -6.06
C SER A 165 33.32 -3.29 -7.43
N GLU A 166 33.94 -2.55 -8.33
CA GLU A 166 34.37 -3.03 -9.63
C GLU A 166 35.29 -4.25 -9.46
N ALA A 167 34.77 -5.46 -9.61
CA ALA A 167 35.55 -6.62 -9.98
C ALA A 167 34.64 -7.75 -10.50
N THR A 168 34.78 -8.02 -11.79
CA THR A 168 34.29 -9.20 -12.50
C THR A 168 34.56 -10.48 -11.71
N THR A 169 33.52 -11.20 -11.27
CA THR A 169 33.22 -12.59 -11.68
C THR A 169 32.03 -13.16 -10.91
N SER A 170 31.22 -13.92 -11.65
CA SER A 170 30.03 -14.66 -11.26
C SER A 170 30.13 -15.40 -9.92
N GLN A 171 29.28 -15.05 -8.95
CA GLN A 171 28.66 -16.02 -8.05
C GLN A 171 27.39 -15.45 -7.40
N LYS A 172 26.35 -16.28 -7.36
CA LYS A 172 25.00 -16.02 -6.86
C LYS A 172 25.05 -15.92 -5.32
N THR A 173 25.30 -14.74 -4.76
CA THR A 173 25.38 -14.55 -3.29
C THR A 173 24.09 -13.93 -2.76
N LYS A 174 23.49 -14.60 -1.76
CA LYS A 174 22.45 -14.00 -0.91
C LYS A 174 23.05 -12.77 -0.23
N SER A 175 22.35 -11.64 -0.32
CA SER A 175 22.72 -10.39 0.35
C SER A 175 23.10 -10.65 1.82
N PRO A 176 24.29 -10.20 2.28
CA PRO A 176 24.66 -10.30 3.69
C PRO A 176 23.78 -9.36 4.51
N GLY A 177 23.20 -9.88 5.59
CA GLY A 177 22.39 -9.08 6.52
C GLY A 177 23.23 -8.02 7.26
N PRO A 178 22.56 -7.15 8.05
CA PRO A 178 23.18 -6.01 8.72
C PRO A 178 24.39 -6.38 9.60
N SER A 179 25.42 -5.53 9.61
CA SER A 179 26.56 -5.69 10.53
C SER A 179 26.13 -5.76 12.02
N ARG A 180 26.85 -6.52 12.85
CA ARG A 180 26.55 -6.68 14.28
C ARG A 180 26.52 -5.34 15.05
N ALA A 181 27.36 -4.38 14.67
CA ALA A 181 27.35 -3.05 15.27
C ALA A 181 26.09 -2.26 14.90
N THR A 182 25.61 -2.39 13.67
CA THR A 182 24.35 -1.81 13.19
C THR A 182 23.15 -2.34 13.97
N VAL A 183 23.11 -3.66 14.21
CA VAL A 183 22.02 -4.30 14.97
C VAL A 183 21.94 -3.79 16.41
N VAL A 184 23.08 -3.59 17.08
CA VAL A 184 23.11 -3.07 18.46
C VAL A 184 22.59 -1.64 18.55
N ASP A 185 22.93 -0.78 17.59
CA ASP A 185 22.44 0.62 17.54
C ASP A 185 20.92 0.67 17.29
N ILE A 186 20.42 -0.12 16.33
CA ILE A 186 18.99 -0.28 16.04
C ILE A 186 18.22 -0.71 17.30
N LEU A 187 18.68 -1.77 17.97
CA LEU A 187 18.04 -2.30 19.17
C LEU A 187 17.94 -1.23 20.26
N LYS A 188 19.00 -0.44 20.46
CA LYS A 188 19.01 0.62 21.46
C LYS A 188 17.98 1.72 21.13
N LYS A 189 17.93 2.18 19.87
CA LYS A 189 16.95 3.19 19.45
C LYS A 189 15.51 2.70 19.60
N LEU A 190 15.23 1.45 19.23
CA LEU A 190 13.91 0.86 19.37
C LEU A 190 13.50 0.74 20.83
N GLN A 191 14.41 0.28 21.69
CA GLN A 191 14.17 0.25 23.13
C GLN A 191 13.88 1.65 23.67
N ASP A 192 14.69 2.66 23.33
CA ASP A 192 14.50 4.03 23.82
C ASP A 192 13.15 4.62 23.37
N ALA A 193 12.69 4.31 22.15
CA ALA A 193 11.42 4.78 21.61
C ALA A 193 10.20 4.03 22.15
N LEU A 194 10.32 2.72 22.38
CA LEU A 194 9.22 1.84 22.80
C LEU A 194 9.15 1.65 24.32
N LYS A 195 10.16 2.10 25.08
CA LYS A 195 10.26 1.86 26.52
C LYS A 195 9.08 2.50 27.28
N PRO A 196 8.30 1.70 28.02
CA PRO A 196 7.44 2.23 29.07
C PRO A 196 8.31 2.81 30.19
N LYS A 197 7.94 3.99 30.72
CA LYS A 197 8.73 4.72 31.75
C LYS A 197 9.19 3.87 32.95
N ASN A 198 8.49 2.77 33.26
CA ASN A 198 8.74 1.92 34.44
C ASN A 198 8.95 0.43 34.11
N ALA A 199 9.38 0.05 32.90
CA ALA A 199 9.56 -1.35 32.55
C ALA A 199 10.80 -2.00 33.21
N ASN A 200 10.61 -3.16 33.85
CA ASN A 200 11.68 -3.96 34.46
C ASN A 200 12.58 -4.63 33.39
N ASN A 201 12.03 -4.96 32.23
CA ASN A 201 12.74 -5.51 31.08
C ASN A 201 12.41 -4.69 29.81
N PRO A 202 13.21 -3.65 29.48
CA PRO A 202 12.94 -2.78 28.33
C PRO A 202 12.97 -3.49 26.98
N THR A 203 13.70 -4.61 26.86
CA THR A 203 13.81 -5.34 25.58
C THR A 203 12.53 -6.11 25.30
N GLU A 204 12.05 -6.87 26.28
CA GLU A 204 10.79 -7.62 26.20
C GLU A 204 9.60 -6.68 25.92
N SER A 205 9.46 -5.59 26.68
CA SER A 205 8.36 -4.65 26.46
C SER A 205 8.40 -4.01 25.07
N ALA A 206 9.61 -3.70 24.55
CA ALA A 206 9.76 -3.19 23.19
C ALA A 206 9.41 -4.26 22.13
N ALA A 207 9.81 -5.52 22.35
CA ALA A 207 9.46 -6.64 21.48
C ALA A 207 7.94 -6.83 21.43
N ASP A 208 7.27 -6.93 22.58
CA ASP A 208 5.83 -7.14 22.69
C ASP A 208 5.04 -6.03 21.98
N LEU A 209 5.43 -4.77 22.20
CA LEU A 209 4.79 -3.63 21.55
C LEU A 209 4.97 -3.67 20.03
N LEU A 210 6.19 -3.94 19.55
CA LEU A 210 6.46 -3.94 18.11
C LEU A 210 5.81 -5.13 17.40
N GLU A 211 5.79 -6.30 18.03
CA GLU A 211 5.06 -7.48 17.55
C GLU A 211 3.56 -7.20 17.45
N GLN A 212 2.97 -6.52 18.43
CA GLN A 212 1.57 -6.12 18.40
C GLN A 212 1.29 -5.12 17.28
N ILE A 213 2.16 -4.13 17.08
CA ILE A 213 2.04 -3.16 15.97
C ILE A 213 2.08 -3.88 14.62
N VAL A 214 3.05 -4.79 14.43
CA VAL A 214 3.17 -5.61 13.22
C VAL A 214 1.90 -6.42 12.96
N LYS A 215 1.34 -7.03 14.01
CA LYS A 215 0.10 -7.79 13.92
C LYS A 215 -1.09 -6.92 13.50
N ASP A 216 -1.19 -5.69 14.04
CA ASP A 216 -2.26 -4.75 13.71
C ASP A 216 -2.14 -4.18 12.29
N MET A 217 -0.93 -4.14 11.73
CA MET A 217 -0.70 -3.77 10.33
C MET A 217 -1.16 -4.85 9.33
N GLY A 218 -1.16 -6.12 9.73
CA GLY A 218 -1.51 -7.25 8.86
C GLY A 218 -2.87 -7.09 8.15
N PRO A 219 -3.98 -6.88 8.88
CA PRO A 219 -5.29 -6.67 8.28
C PRO A 219 -5.36 -5.46 7.33
N ILE A 220 -4.62 -4.38 7.61
CA ILE A 220 -4.57 -3.19 6.77
C ILE A 220 -3.93 -3.53 5.42
N LEU A 221 -2.80 -4.24 5.46
CA LEU A 221 -2.11 -4.74 4.27
C LEU A 221 -2.99 -5.67 3.44
N GLU A 222 -3.70 -6.59 4.10
CA GLU A 222 -4.61 -7.49 3.40
C GLU A 222 -5.73 -6.75 2.67
N ILE A 223 -6.34 -5.75 3.32
CA ILE A 223 -7.41 -4.94 2.70
C ILE A 223 -6.85 -4.21 1.48
N LEU A 224 -5.69 -3.56 1.64
CA LEU A 224 -5.06 -2.79 0.57
C LEU A 224 -4.68 -3.69 -0.61
N GLN A 225 -4.08 -4.84 -0.34
CA GLN A 225 -3.74 -5.84 -1.36
C GLN A 225 -4.98 -6.37 -2.06
N LYS A 226 -6.04 -6.74 -1.32
CA LYS A 226 -7.29 -7.27 -1.91
C LYS A 226 -7.93 -6.25 -2.84
N VAL A 227 -7.94 -4.98 -2.46
CA VAL A 227 -8.55 -3.89 -3.26
C VAL A 227 -7.72 -3.62 -4.51
N THR A 228 -6.40 -3.52 -4.37
CA THR A 228 -5.48 -3.37 -5.50
C THR A 228 -5.65 -4.52 -6.50
N ASN A 229 -5.63 -5.76 -6.03
CA ASN A 229 -5.79 -6.94 -6.88
C ASN A 229 -7.17 -7.01 -7.54
N SER A 230 -8.24 -6.58 -6.85
CA SER A 230 -9.60 -6.59 -7.40
C SER A 230 -9.71 -5.61 -8.56
N ILE A 231 -9.21 -4.38 -8.38
CA ILE A 231 -9.21 -3.36 -9.44
C ILE A 231 -8.30 -3.80 -10.60
N GLU A 232 -7.13 -4.36 -10.33
CA GLU A 232 -6.21 -4.86 -11.36
C GLU A 232 -6.78 -6.05 -12.16
N THR A 233 -7.47 -6.98 -11.49
CA THR A 233 -8.07 -8.16 -12.13
C THR A 233 -9.28 -7.78 -12.96
N ASP A 234 -10.13 -6.87 -12.47
CA ASP A 234 -11.28 -6.34 -13.22
C ASP A 234 -10.84 -5.65 -14.51
N ILE A 235 -9.67 -4.99 -14.51
CA ILE A 235 -9.02 -4.42 -15.70
C ILE A 235 -8.45 -5.53 -16.59
N SER A 236 -7.77 -6.52 -16.02
CA SER A 236 -7.12 -7.59 -16.79
C SER A 236 -8.13 -8.51 -17.50
N MET A 237 -9.32 -8.72 -16.92
CA MET A 237 -10.39 -9.51 -17.56
C MET A 237 -11.05 -8.78 -18.73
N SER A 238 -11.13 -7.44 -18.71
CA SER A 238 -11.71 -6.65 -19.82
C SER A 238 -10.73 -6.40 -20.98
N PHE A 239 -9.43 -6.62 -20.78
CA PHE A 239 -8.40 -6.48 -21.83
C PHE A 239 -7.70 -7.79 -22.23
N LYS A 240 -8.10 -8.95 -21.69
CA LYS A 240 -7.55 -10.25 -22.11
C LYS A 240 -7.96 -10.56 -23.56
N LYS A 241 -7.06 -10.17 -24.47
CA LYS A 241 -6.82 -10.67 -25.83
C LYS A 241 -7.77 -11.78 -26.29
N VAL A 242 -8.78 -11.39 -27.06
CA VAL A 242 -9.22 -12.15 -28.24
C VAL A 242 -8.03 -12.15 -29.19
N ASN A 243 -7.13 -13.12 -29.03
CA ASN A 243 -5.99 -13.31 -29.93
C ASN A 243 -5.66 -14.80 -30.10
N ASP A 244 -6.70 -15.65 -30.04
CA ASP A 244 -6.64 -17.06 -30.42
C ASP A 244 -7.87 -17.41 -31.27
N LYS A 245 -7.83 -17.02 -32.55
CA LYS A 245 -8.13 -17.84 -33.75
C LYS A 245 -8.25 -16.98 -35.00
#